data_AF-A0A8J6EXT5-F1
#
_entry.id   AF-A0A8J6EXT5-F1
#
_cell.length_a   1.000
_cell.length_b   1.000
_cell.length_c   1.000
_cell.angle_alpha   90.00
_cell.angle_beta   90.00
_cell.angle_gamma   90.00
#
_symmetry.space_group_name_H-M   'P 1'
#
loop_
_entity.id
_entity.type
_entity.pdbx_description
1 polymer ?
#
loop_
_entity_poly.entity_id
_entity_poly.type
_entity_poly.pdbx_seq_one_letter_code
_entity_poly.pdbx_strand_id
1 'polypeptide(L)'
;MHYLGVPTSRAASLVVSDDAVWRDQFYNGNVKKEQGAVVLRVAKSWFRIGSLEILSNSGEFHSLREVVYFIINEHFPAISRTDPNRVLAFFGVVVSQTADMIARWMSVGFAHGVCNTDNFSLLSITIDYGPFGFMESYDADYVPNTSDDEGRYRIGNQANVGMFNLNKLLVALTPLLDNGQRRMASSILDGFPALYYQRFTELFRSKLGFLDDGRHKGRFYNVVSSAE
;
A
#
# COMPACT_ATOMS: atom_id res chain seq x y z
N MET A 1 -6.06 13.04 -4.29
CA MET A 1 -6.07 11.56 -4.43
C MET A 1 -7.39 11.01 -4.94
N HIS A 2 -8.50 11.08 -4.18
CA HIS A 2 -9.79 10.51 -4.63
C HIS A 2 -10.25 11.02 -6.01
N TYR A 3 -10.27 12.34 -6.21
CA TYR A 3 -10.64 12.95 -7.49
C TYR A 3 -9.60 12.77 -8.61
N LEU A 4 -8.38 12.33 -8.27
CA LEU A 4 -7.36 11.93 -9.25
C LEU A 4 -7.51 10.45 -9.65
N GLY A 5 -8.52 9.76 -9.14
CA GLY A 5 -8.72 8.33 -9.37
C GLY A 5 -7.70 7.45 -8.64
N VAL A 6 -7.04 7.95 -7.60
CA VAL A 6 -6.13 7.15 -6.77
C VAL A 6 -6.88 6.61 -5.53
N PRO A 7 -6.85 5.29 -5.28
CA PRO A 7 -7.48 4.70 -4.09
C PRO A 7 -6.96 5.33 -2.80
N THR A 8 -7.87 5.79 -1.94
CA THR A 8 -7.52 6.56 -0.73
C THR A 8 -8.63 6.52 0.32
N SER A 9 -8.27 6.70 1.58
CA SER A 9 -9.19 7.13 2.62
C SER A 9 -9.80 8.51 2.33
N ARG A 10 -10.94 8.82 2.91
CA ARG A 10 -11.69 10.07 2.72
C ARG A 10 -11.64 10.90 3.99
N ALA A 11 -11.61 12.22 3.85
CA ALA A 11 -11.87 13.16 4.94
C ALA A 11 -13.31 13.67 4.79
N ALA A 12 -14.12 13.51 5.83
CA ALA A 12 -15.52 13.92 5.86
C ALA A 12 -15.70 15.30 6.51
N SER A 13 -14.97 15.58 7.59
CA SER A 13 -15.00 16.87 8.27
C SER A 13 -13.66 17.18 8.95
N LEU A 14 -13.44 18.47 9.22
CA LEU A 14 -12.36 19.01 10.03
C LEU A 14 -12.97 19.91 11.09
N VAL A 15 -12.68 19.66 12.35
CA VAL A 15 -13.09 20.49 13.48
C VAL A 15 -11.84 21.01 14.15
N VAL A 16 -11.78 22.32 14.37
CA VAL A 16 -10.69 23.00 15.08
C VAL A 16 -11.21 23.41 16.46
N SER A 17 -10.42 23.19 17.50
CA SER A 17 -10.71 23.65 18.86
C SER A 17 -9.74 24.76 19.27
N ASP A 18 -10.08 25.46 20.35
CA ASP A 18 -9.20 26.45 20.98
C ASP A 18 -8.16 25.79 21.91
N ASP A 19 -8.13 24.46 22.01
CA ASP A 19 -7.17 23.75 22.84
C ASP A 19 -5.76 23.90 22.26
N ALA A 20 -4.81 24.27 23.12
CA ALA A 20 -3.41 24.38 22.73
C ALA A 20 -2.72 23.01 22.76
N VAL A 21 -2.19 22.58 21.62
CA VAL A 21 -1.36 21.38 21.48
C VAL A 21 0.10 21.79 21.27
N TRP A 22 0.98 21.25 22.10
CA TRP A 22 2.42 21.47 21.96
C TRP A 22 3.00 20.52 20.90
N ARG A 23 3.72 21.08 19.92
CA ARG A 23 4.34 20.36 18.81
C ARG A 23 5.85 20.61 18.78
N ASP A 24 6.53 19.88 17.91
CA ASP A 24 7.94 20.06 17.53
C ASP A 24 9.02 19.85 18.60
N GLN A 25 8.64 19.57 19.85
CA GLN A 25 9.56 19.30 20.96
C GLN A 25 10.61 18.23 20.63
N PHE A 26 10.20 17.14 19.97
CA PHE A 26 11.07 16.03 19.58
C PHE A 26 11.47 16.02 18.10
N TYR A 27 10.95 16.96 17.29
CA TYR A 27 11.25 17.01 15.85
C TYR A 27 12.41 17.97 15.56
N ASN A 28 12.32 19.23 16.00
CA ASN A 28 13.34 20.25 15.72
C ASN A 28 13.73 21.07 16.97
N GLY A 29 13.16 20.75 18.14
CA GLY A 29 13.41 21.45 19.41
C GLY A 29 12.72 22.80 19.55
N ASN A 30 12.09 23.33 18.50
CA ASN A 30 11.36 24.59 18.51
C ASN A 30 9.90 24.36 18.92
N VAL A 31 9.69 24.19 20.22
CA VAL A 31 8.35 23.95 20.79
C VAL A 31 7.39 25.07 20.39
N LYS A 32 6.31 24.70 19.70
CA LYS A 32 5.23 25.62 19.29
C LYS A 32 3.89 25.15 19.83
N LYS A 33 3.04 26.11 20.19
CA LYS A 33 1.62 25.86 20.45
C LYS A 33 0.86 25.99 19.14
N GLU A 34 0.11 24.97 18.80
CA GLU A 34 -0.82 24.96 17.67
C GLU A 34 -2.23 24.68 18.19
N GLN A 35 -3.25 25.03 17.40
CA GLN A 35 -4.62 24.69 17.72
C GLN A 35 -4.87 23.19 17.52
N GLY A 36 -5.56 22.58 18.48
CA GLY A 36 -6.07 21.23 18.34
C GLY A 36 -7.04 21.13 17.18
N ALA A 37 -6.95 20.04 16.42
CA ALA A 37 -7.91 19.75 15.36
C ALA A 37 -8.17 18.25 15.24
N VAL A 38 -9.37 17.90 14.82
CA VAL A 38 -9.80 16.52 14.59
C VAL A 38 -10.34 16.40 13.17
N VAL A 39 -9.82 15.44 12.41
CA VAL A 39 -10.33 15.07 11.09
C VAL A 39 -11.15 13.80 11.20
N LEU A 40 -12.42 13.84 10.77
CA LEU A 40 -13.22 12.63 10.60
C LEU A 40 -12.79 11.92 9.32
N ARG A 41 -12.09 10.81 9.47
CA ARG A 41 -11.63 9.97 8.37
C ARG A 41 -12.60 8.82 8.11
N VAL A 42 -12.80 8.49 6.84
CA VAL A 42 -13.68 7.40 6.40
C VAL A 42 -12.93 6.49 5.43
N ALA A 43 -12.99 5.18 5.68
CA ALA A 43 -12.46 4.14 4.82
C ALA A 43 -13.32 2.88 4.99
N LYS A 44 -13.26 1.96 4.01
CA LYS A 44 -13.93 0.65 4.14
C LYS A 44 -13.33 -0.19 5.27
N SER A 45 -12.03 0.00 5.53
CA SER A 45 -11.28 -0.72 6.54
C SER A 45 -10.08 0.11 7.00
N TRP A 46 -9.63 -0.15 8.23
CA TRP A 46 -8.42 0.43 8.81
C TRP A 46 -7.34 -0.61 9.08
N PHE A 47 -7.55 -1.87 8.69
CA PHE A 47 -6.52 -2.90 8.84
C PHE A 47 -5.31 -2.61 7.95
N ARG A 48 -4.14 -2.84 8.54
CA ARG A 48 -2.84 -2.51 7.97
C ARG A 48 -1.95 -3.74 7.98
N ILE A 49 -0.82 -3.70 7.28
CA ILE A 49 0.18 -4.79 7.38
C ILE A 49 0.62 -4.94 8.84
N GLY A 50 0.90 -3.82 9.52
CA GLY A 50 1.26 -3.81 10.96
C GLY A 50 0.21 -4.46 11.88
N SER A 51 -1.08 -4.44 11.52
CA SER A 51 -2.15 -5.11 12.29
C SER A 51 -1.98 -6.63 12.31
N LEU A 52 -1.37 -7.21 11.28
CA LEU A 52 -1.09 -8.65 11.21
C LEU A 52 0.30 -8.98 11.76
N GLU A 53 1.28 -8.09 11.58
CA GLU A 53 2.63 -8.26 12.13
C GLU A 53 2.61 -8.40 13.65
N ILE A 54 1.82 -7.60 14.37
CA ILE A 54 1.74 -7.69 15.83
C ILE A 54 1.25 -9.07 16.30
N LEU A 55 0.21 -9.62 15.67
CA LEU A 55 -0.33 -10.95 16.02
C LEU A 55 0.65 -12.06 15.66
N SER A 56 1.28 -11.96 14.49
CA SER A 56 2.27 -12.94 14.06
C SER A 56 3.51 -12.95 14.95
N ASN A 57 4.04 -11.77 15.32
CA ASN A 57 5.24 -11.64 16.14
C ASN A 57 4.99 -12.05 17.60
N SER A 58 3.78 -11.87 18.11
CA SER A 58 3.38 -12.34 19.44
C SER A 58 3.04 -13.84 19.49
N GLY A 59 3.08 -14.55 18.35
CA GLY A 59 2.72 -15.97 18.29
C GLY A 59 1.22 -16.24 18.42
N GLU A 60 0.37 -15.23 18.30
CA GLU A 60 -1.09 -15.34 18.44
C GLU A 60 -1.75 -15.84 17.13
N PHE A 61 -1.34 -17.02 16.68
CA PHE A 61 -1.73 -17.54 15.35
C PHE A 61 -3.23 -17.85 15.21
N HIS A 62 -3.92 -18.12 16.31
CA HIS A 62 -5.37 -18.28 16.31
C HIS A 62 -6.06 -16.95 15.97
N SER A 63 -5.76 -15.89 16.75
CA SER A 63 -6.26 -14.53 16.53
C SER A 63 -5.88 -14.01 15.13
N LEU A 64 -4.63 -14.25 14.70
CA LEU A 64 -4.16 -13.92 13.36
C LEU A 64 -5.05 -14.55 12.28
N ARG A 65 -5.37 -15.84 12.40
CA ARG A 65 -6.25 -16.55 11.46
C ARG A 65 -7.64 -15.92 11.46
N GLU A 66 -8.22 -15.65 12.63
CA GLU A 66 -9.54 -15.05 12.74
C GLU A 66 -9.60 -13.66 12.09
N VAL A 67 -8.63 -12.80 12.36
CA VAL A 67 -8.55 -11.46 11.79
C VAL A 67 -8.37 -11.51 10.27
N VAL A 68 -7.45 -12.34 9.75
CA VAL A 68 -7.27 -12.51 8.30
C VAL A 68 -8.55 -13.02 7.66
N TYR A 69 -9.22 -13.99 8.29
CA TYR A 69 -10.45 -14.57 7.77
C TYR A 69 -11.61 -13.57 7.78
N PHE A 70 -11.71 -12.74 8.82
CA PHE A 70 -12.66 -11.65 8.88
C PHE A 70 -12.43 -10.65 7.74
N ILE A 71 -11.19 -10.19 7.56
CA ILE A 71 -10.80 -9.24 6.50
C ILE A 71 -11.17 -9.78 5.12
N ILE A 72 -10.85 -11.05 4.85
CA ILE A 72 -11.17 -11.71 3.56
C ILE A 72 -12.69 -11.72 3.33
N ASN A 73 -13.46 -12.16 4.32
CA ASN A 73 -14.90 -12.30 4.17
C ASN A 73 -15.60 -10.95 3.96
N GLU A 74 -15.15 -9.90 4.65
CA GLU A 74 -15.80 -8.59 4.63
C GLU A 74 -15.38 -7.74 3.41
N HIS A 75 -14.12 -7.85 2.98
CA HIS A 75 -13.55 -6.92 2.00
C HIS A 75 -13.15 -7.57 0.67
N PHE A 76 -13.11 -8.90 0.60
CA PHE A 76 -12.70 -9.66 -0.59
C PHE A 76 -13.75 -10.72 -0.97
N PRO A 77 -14.99 -10.32 -1.28
CA PRO A 77 -16.11 -11.26 -1.52
C PRO A 77 -15.91 -12.19 -2.72
N ALA A 78 -14.96 -11.88 -3.62
CA ALA A 78 -14.59 -12.77 -4.73
C ALA A 78 -13.79 -14.00 -4.27
N ILE A 79 -13.25 -14.01 -3.06
CA ILE A 79 -12.50 -15.13 -2.49
C ILE A 79 -13.47 -16.01 -1.70
N SER A 80 -13.62 -17.28 -2.12
CA SER A 80 -14.53 -18.21 -1.45
C SER A 80 -14.07 -18.54 -0.02
N ARG A 81 -15.02 -18.62 0.90
CA ARG A 81 -14.79 -19.03 2.30
C ARG A 81 -14.29 -20.47 2.42
N THR A 82 -14.61 -21.32 1.44
CA THR A 82 -14.23 -22.73 1.39
C THR A 82 -12.97 -22.97 0.55
N ASP A 83 -12.40 -21.94 -0.05
CA ASP A 83 -11.16 -22.08 -0.81
C ASP A 83 -9.99 -22.38 0.14
N PRO A 84 -9.30 -23.55 0.00
CA PRO A 84 -8.12 -23.86 0.80
C PRO A 84 -6.98 -22.85 0.58
N ASN A 85 -6.96 -22.14 -0.55
CA ASN A 85 -5.97 -21.14 -0.91
C ASN A 85 -6.42 -19.70 -0.65
N ARG A 86 -7.49 -19.46 0.12
CA ARG A 86 -8.00 -18.10 0.33
C ARG A 86 -6.99 -17.09 0.89
N VAL A 87 -6.04 -17.52 1.74
CA VAL A 87 -4.99 -16.64 2.27
C VAL A 87 -3.98 -16.29 1.17
N LEU A 88 -3.66 -17.24 0.30
CA LEU A 88 -2.81 -17.04 -0.86
C LEU A 88 -3.50 -16.12 -1.89
N ALA A 89 -4.79 -16.34 -2.17
CA ALA A 89 -5.59 -15.49 -3.04
C ALA A 89 -5.67 -14.06 -2.51
N PHE A 90 -5.91 -13.90 -1.20
CA PHE A 90 -5.89 -12.61 -0.52
C PHE A 90 -4.54 -11.90 -0.70
N PHE A 91 -3.44 -12.60 -0.43
CA PHE A 91 -2.10 -12.06 -0.62
C PHE A 91 -1.86 -11.59 -2.06
N GLY A 92 -2.26 -12.40 -3.06
CA GLY A 92 -2.17 -12.03 -4.47
C GLY A 92 -2.95 -10.78 -4.84
N VAL A 93 -4.16 -10.60 -4.31
CA VAL A 93 -4.94 -9.37 -4.51
C VAL A 93 -4.24 -8.16 -3.89
N VAL A 94 -3.74 -8.27 -2.66
CA VAL A 94 -3.04 -7.17 -1.98
C VAL A 94 -1.76 -6.78 -2.72
N VAL A 95 -0.99 -7.74 -3.21
CA VAL A 95 0.22 -7.48 -4.02
C VAL A 95 -0.13 -6.71 -5.29
N SER A 96 -1.12 -7.18 -6.05
CA SER A 96 -1.55 -6.55 -7.30
C SER A 96 -2.13 -5.15 -7.08
N GLN A 97 -3.01 -4.96 -6.10
CA GLN A 97 -3.61 -3.66 -5.82
C GLN A 97 -2.61 -2.65 -5.24
N THR A 98 -1.62 -3.11 -4.47
CA THR A 98 -0.54 -2.25 -3.97
C THR A 98 0.35 -1.77 -5.12
N ALA A 99 0.64 -2.64 -6.09
CA ALA A 99 1.35 -2.26 -7.30
C ALA A 99 0.59 -1.18 -8.10
N ASP A 100 -0.73 -1.33 -8.28
CA ASP A 100 -1.58 -0.30 -8.92
C ASP A 100 -1.60 1.01 -8.14
N MET A 101 -1.77 0.96 -6.82
CA MET A 101 -1.78 2.14 -5.95
C MET A 101 -0.47 2.93 -6.08
N ILE A 102 0.68 2.26 -5.99
CA ILE A 102 1.99 2.93 -6.09
C ILE A 102 2.23 3.44 -7.51
N ALA A 103 1.89 2.68 -8.55
CA ALA A 103 1.99 3.16 -9.93
C ALA A 103 1.16 4.44 -10.15
N ARG A 104 -0.03 4.52 -9.54
CA ARG A 104 -0.86 5.73 -9.55
C ARG A 104 -0.21 6.89 -8.78
N TRP A 105 0.40 6.65 -7.62
CA TRP A 105 1.18 7.67 -6.91
C TRP A 105 2.24 8.28 -7.82
N MET A 106 3.03 7.42 -8.48
CA MET A 106 4.07 7.85 -9.39
C MET A 106 3.51 8.63 -10.58
N SER A 107 2.36 8.21 -11.14
CA SER A 107 1.73 8.88 -12.28
C SER A 107 1.24 10.30 -12.00
N VAL A 108 1.04 10.66 -10.73
CA VAL A 108 0.58 12.00 -10.31
C VAL A 108 1.65 12.76 -9.54
N GLY A 109 2.89 12.25 -9.47
CA GLY A 109 3.99 12.87 -8.75
C GLY A 109 3.79 12.89 -7.22
N PHE A 110 3.03 11.94 -6.66
CA PHE A 110 2.79 11.87 -5.22
C PHE A 110 3.88 11.07 -4.50
N ALA A 111 4.51 11.69 -3.52
CA ALA A 111 5.40 11.05 -2.54
C ALA A 111 4.73 11.01 -1.17
N HIS A 112 4.60 9.83 -0.57
CA HIS A 112 3.90 9.65 0.72
C HIS A 112 4.73 10.10 1.92
N GLY A 113 6.05 9.95 1.87
CA GLY A 113 7.00 10.39 2.90
C GLY A 113 7.11 9.53 4.17
N VAL A 114 6.17 8.61 4.43
CA VAL A 114 6.24 7.67 5.58
C VAL A 114 5.60 6.33 5.21
N CYS A 115 6.32 5.52 4.46
CA CYS A 115 5.85 4.23 3.98
C CYS A 115 6.20 3.08 4.94
N ASN A 116 5.96 3.25 6.24
CA ASN A 116 6.08 2.15 7.21
C ASN A 116 4.98 1.09 6.97
N THR A 117 5.17 -0.14 7.48
CA THR A 117 4.18 -1.23 7.32
C THR A 117 2.84 -0.91 8.00
N ASP A 118 2.86 -0.16 9.09
CA ASP A 118 1.68 0.37 9.75
C ASP A 118 1.05 1.56 9.01
N ASN A 119 1.55 2.00 7.86
CA ASN A 119 0.88 2.94 6.96
C ASN A 119 0.45 2.28 5.63
N PHE A 120 0.61 0.96 5.49
CA PHE A 120 0.13 0.20 4.34
C PHE A 120 -1.20 -0.47 4.66
N SER A 121 -2.27 0.02 4.03
CA SER A 121 -3.60 -0.59 4.14
C SER A 121 -3.63 -1.96 3.46
N LEU A 122 -4.29 -2.93 4.09
CA LEU A 122 -4.55 -4.24 3.46
C LEU A 122 -5.56 -4.17 2.31
N LEU A 123 -6.25 -3.04 2.12
CA LEU A 123 -7.12 -2.79 0.97
C LEU A 123 -6.40 -1.96 -0.12
N SER A 124 -5.09 -1.75 0.02
CA SER A 124 -4.25 -1.01 -0.93
C SER A 124 -4.82 0.37 -1.27
N ILE A 125 -5.29 1.09 -0.25
CA ILE A 125 -5.68 2.50 -0.30
C ILE A 125 -4.64 3.37 0.38
N THR A 126 -4.49 4.60 -0.11
CA THR A 126 -3.63 5.62 0.51
C THR A 126 -4.22 6.05 1.86
N ILE A 127 -3.45 5.93 2.94
CA ILE A 127 -3.84 6.30 4.30
C ILE A 127 -2.74 7.15 4.95
N ASP A 128 -3.02 7.71 6.14
CA ASP A 128 -2.02 8.35 7.00
C ASP A 128 -1.16 9.44 6.30
N TYR A 129 -1.87 10.44 5.80
CA TYR A 129 -1.32 11.68 5.25
C TYR A 129 -0.61 12.51 6.33
N GLY A 130 0.71 12.36 6.42
CA GLY A 130 1.60 13.17 7.25
C GLY A 130 2.49 14.07 6.39
N PRO A 131 3.80 13.84 6.33
CA PRO A 131 4.72 14.62 5.50
C PRO A 131 4.73 14.12 4.05
N PHE A 132 3.57 14.14 3.40
CA PHE A 132 3.45 13.83 1.97
C PHE A 132 3.74 15.07 1.12
N GLY A 133 4.05 14.86 -0.16
CA GLY A 133 4.23 15.95 -1.11
C GLY A 133 3.83 15.56 -2.52
N PHE A 134 3.29 16.52 -3.27
CA PHE A 134 3.20 16.43 -4.72
C PHE A 134 4.41 17.16 -5.30
N MET A 135 5.14 16.46 -6.16
CA MET A 135 6.30 16.98 -6.84
C MET A 135 5.90 18.14 -7.77
N GLU A 136 6.43 19.33 -7.53
CA GLU A 136 6.17 20.52 -8.36
C GLU A 136 7.05 20.51 -9.61
N SER A 137 8.37 20.51 -9.42
CA SER A 137 9.36 20.30 -10.48
C SER A 137 9.80 18.84 -10.44
N TYR A 138 10.00 18.23 -11.61
CA TYR A 138 10.45 16.84 -11.67
C TYR A 138 11.80 16.67 -10.98
N ASP A 139 11.82 15.81 -9.97
CA ASP A 139 12.99 15.38 -9.22
C ASP A 139 12.78 13.93 -8.78
N ALA A 140 13.58 13.02 -9.35
CA ALA A 140 13.50 11.59 -9.05
C ALA A 140 13.91 11.26 -7.61
N ASP A 141 14.66 12.16 -6.98
CA ASP A 141 15.15 12.04 -5.61
C ASP A 141 14.34 12.87 -4.61
N TYR A 142 13.19 13.41 -5.03
CA TYR A 142 12.31 14.19 -4.16
C TYR A 142 11.90 13.44 -2.88
N VAL A 143 12.25 14.02 -1.73
CA VAL A 143 11.88 13.56 -0.39
C VAL A 143 10.96 14.60 0.25
N PRO A 144 9.66 14.27 0.49
CA PRO A 144 8.74 15.22 1.11
C PRO A 144 8.89 15.32 2.63
N ASN A 145 9.50 14.31 3.26
CA ASN A 145 9.64 14.21 4.70
C ASN A 145 10.99 14.74 5.17
N THR A 146 10.98 15.86 5.87
CA THR A 146 12.19 16.50 6.40
C THR A 146 12.91 15.69 7.50
N SER A 147 12.29 14.63 8.00
CA SER A 147 12.91 13.69 8.96
C SER A 147 13.43 12.41 8.30
N ASP A 148 13.35 12.30 6.97
CA ASP A 148 13.88 11.17 6.19
C ASP A 148 15.23 11.54 5.57
N ASP A 149 16.25 11.71 6.41
CA ASP A 149 17.60 12.16 6.01
C ASP A 149 18.28 11.19 5.01
N GLU A 150 17.95 9.90 5.07
CA GLU A 150 18.48 8.87 4.17
C GLU A 150 17.69 8.79 2.85
N GLY A 151 16.59 9.52 2.72
CA GLY A 151 15.71 9.49 1.56
C GLY A 151 15.11 8.11 1.31
N ARG A 152 14.82 7.35 2.38
CA ARG A 152 14.23 6.01 2.30
C ARG A 152 12.88 6.05 1.58
N TYR A 153 12.11 7.09 1.79
CA TYR A 153 10.76 7.30 1.26
C TYR A 153 10.72 8.33 0.11
N ARG A 154 11.86 8.58 -0.55
CA ARG A 154 11.92 9.39 -1.77
C ARG A 154 11.00 8.82 -2.85
N ILE A 155 10.53 9.69 -3.75
CA ILE A 155 9.57 9.33 -4.80
C ILE A 155 10.05 8.15 -5.65
N GLY A 156 11.32 8.16 -6.07
CA GLY A 156 11.93 7.09 -6.87
C GLY A 156 12.05 5.73 -6.16
N ASN A 157 11.89 5.68 -4.84
CA ASN A 157 12.05 4.45 -4.05
C ASN A 157 10.72 3.83 -3.56
N GLN A 158 9.57 4.48 -3.81
CA GLN A 158 8.28 4.03 -3.26
C GLN A 158 7.89 2.60 -3.68
N ALA A 159 8.21 2.19 -4.91
CA ALA A 159 7.95 0.83 -5.39
C ALA A 159 8.77 -0.22 -4.63
N ASN A 160 10.06 0.05 -4.39
CA ASN A 160 10.92 -0.85 -3.61
C ASN A 160 10.44 -0.97 -2.16
N VAL A 161 10.04 0.15 -1.55
CA VAL A 161 9.45 0.13 -0.20
C VAL A 161 8.13 -0.63 -0.18
N GLY A 162 7.29 -0.50 -1.21
CA GLY A 162 6.08 -1.29 -1.37
C GLY A 162 6.36 -2.79 -1.40
N MET A 163 7.33 -3.22 -2.20
CA MET A 163 7.77 -4.63 -2.24
C MET A 163 8.30 -5.10 -0.89
N PHE A 164 9.10 -4.28 -0.20
CA PHE A 164 9.59 -4.58 1.15
C PHE A 164 8.43 -4.78 2.14
N ASN A 165 7.42 -3.91 2.10
CA ASN A 165 6.26 -4.01 2.99
C ASN A 165 5.38 -5.23 2.65
N LEU A 166 5.21 -5.56 1.36
CA LEU A 166 4.52 -6.79 0.95
C LEU A 166 5.28 -8.05 1.39
N ASN A 167 6.61 -8.02 1.42
CA ASN A 167 7.40 -9.10 2.01
C ASN A 167 7.14 -9.23 3.52
N LYS A 168 6.99 -8.11 4.25
CA LYS A 168 6.60 -8.13 5.67
C LYS A 168 5.21 -8.73 5.89
N LEU A 169 4.26 -8.40 5.01
CA LEU A 169 2.95 -9.05 5.00
C LEU A 169 3.07 -10.58 4.77
N LEU A 170 3.89 -11.01 3.82
CA LEU A 170 4.12 -12.44 3.57
C LEU A 170 4.68 -13.15 4.81
N VAL A 171 5.67 -12.54 5.48
CA VAL A 171 6.21 -13.07 6.74
C VAL A 171 5.11 -13.20 7.79
N ALA A 172 4.27 -12.17 7.96
CA ALA A 172 3.15 -12.21 8.91
C ALA A 172 2.10 -13.28 8.58
N LEU A 173 1.88 -13.60 7.30
CA LEU A 173 0.93 -14.64 6.87
C LEU A 173 1.51 -16.06 6.89
N THR A 174 2.83 -16.21 6.97
CA THR A 174 3.54 -17.50 6.89
C THR A 174 3.03 -18.57 7.87
N PRO A 175 2.66 -18.25 9.14
CA PRO A 175 2.08 -19.22 10.06
C PRO A 175 0.74 -19.83 9.59
N LEU A 176 0.04 -19.16 8.66
CA LEU A 176 -1.24 -19.61 8.12
C LEU A 176 -1.10 -20.44 6.83
N LEU A 177 0.11 -20.51 6.26
CA LEU A 177 0.40 -21.13 4.97
C LEU A 177 1.20 -22.43 5.14
N ASP A 178 0.84 -23.46 4.37
CA ASP A 178 1.67 -24.67 4.23
C ASP A 178 2.91 -24.42 3.34
N ASN A 179 3.79 -25.41 3.22
CA ASN A 179 5.03 -25.28 2.44
C ASN A 179 4.81 -25.04 0.94
N GLY A 180 3.74 -25.60 0.35
CA GLY A 180 3.38 -25.35 -1.04
C GLY A 180 2.87 -23.94 -1.24
N GLN A 181 1.98 -23.50 -0.35
CA GLN A 181 1.43 -22.15 -0.35
C GLN A 181 2.49 -21.07 -0.11
N ARG A 182 3.47 -21.33 0.75
CA ARG A 182 4.62 -20.41 0.94
C ARG A 182 5.41 -20.22 -0.34
N ARG A 183 5.72 -21.30 -1.08
CA ARG A 183 6.42 -21.21 -2.36
C ARG A 183 5.61 -20.42 -3.39
N MET A 184 4.31 -20.69 -3.49
CA MET A 184 3.41 -19.94 -4.39
C MET A 184 3.33 -18.46 -4.00
N ALA A 185 3.27 -18.15 -2.70
CA ALA A 185 3.22 -16.78 -2.22
C ALA A 185 4.54 -16.02 -2.51
N SER A 186 5.69 -16.67 -2.37
CA SER A 186 6.97 -16.11 -2.82
C SER A 186 6.95 -15.81 -4.32
N SER A 187 6.47 -16.74 -5.16
CA SER A 187 6.35 -16.48 -6.61
C SER A 187 5.39 -15.33 -6.95
N ILE A 188 4.30 -15.16 -6.19
CA ILE A 188 3.41 -14.00 -6.33
C ILE A 188 4.16 -12.70 -6.02
N LEU A 189 4.94 -12.67 -4.94
CA LEU A 189 5.72 -11.50 -4.55
C LEU A 189 6.82 -11.19 -5.57
N ASP A 190 7.48 -12.20 -6.12
CA ASP A 190 8.48 -12.06 -7.18
C ASP A 190 7.89 -11.44 -8.46
N GLY A 191 6.58 -11.58 -8.68
CA GLY A 191 5.85 -10.94 -9.78
C GLY A 191 5.55 -9.45 -9.57
N PHE A 192 5.72 -8.89 -8.37
CA PHE A 192 5.40 -7.50 -8.05
C PHE A 192 6.06 -6.48 -8.99
N PRO A 193 7.38 -6.57 -9.30
CA PRO A 193 8.03 -5.60 -10.18
C PRO A 193 7.39 -5.52 -11.57
N ALA A 194 6.99 -6.67 -12.12
CA ALA A 194 6.33 -6.73 -13.42
C ALA A 194 4.94 -6.10 -13.40
N LEU A 195 4.14 -6.39 -12.37
CA LEU A 195 2.81 -5.80 -12.18
C LEU A 195 2.89 -4.27 -12.04
N TYR A 196 3.82 -3.79 -11.20
CA TYR A 196 4.06 -2.36 -11.02
C TYR A 196 4.49 -1.70 -12.32
N TYR A 197 5.49 -2.25 -13.02
CA TYR A 197 6.03 -1.63 -14.23
C TYR A 197 5.02 -1.62 -15.38
N GLN A 198 4.25 -2.70 -15.54
CA GLN A 198 3.14 -2.74 -16.48
C GLN A 198 2.17 -1.60 -16.21
N ARG A 199 1.69 -1.48 -14.96
CA ARG A 199 0.70 -0.47 -14.62
C ARG A 199 1.24 0.96 -14.72
N PHE A 200 2.47 1.18 -14.30
CA PHE A 200 3.19 2.44 -14.47
C PHE A 200 3.24 2.83 -15.95
N THR A 201 3.65 1.90 -16.82
CA THR A 201 3.77 2.13 -18.26
C THR A 201 2.41 2.47 -18.87
N GLU A 202 1.35 1.73 -18.53
CA GLU A 202 -0.01 2.02 -18.98
C GLU A 202 -0.48 3.43 -18.61
N LEU A 203 -0.25 3.84 -17.36
CA LEU A 203 -0.64 5.17 -16.86
C LEU A 203 0.10 6.29 -17.62
N PHE A 204 1.42 6.16 -17.81
CA PHE A 204 2.20 7.16 -18.54
C PHE A 204 1.89 7.18 -20.04
N ARG A 205 1.65 6.02 -20.65
CA ARG A 205 1.17 5.94 -22.05
C ARG A 205 -0.13 6.72 -22.24
N SER A 206 -1.09 6.52 -21.34
CA SER A 206 -2.36 7.25 -21.36
C SER A 206 -2.16 8.76 -21.20
N LYS A 207 -1.27 9.21 -20.29
CA LYS A 207 -0.95 10.63 -20.10
C LYS A 207 -0.29 11.27 -21.32
N LEU A 208 0.46 10.50 -22.10
CA LEU A 208 1.10 10.94 -23.35
C LEU A 208 0.15 10.84 -24.57
N GLY A 209 -1.08 10.37 -24.39
CA GLY A 209 -2.04 10.21 -25.49
C GLY A 209 -1.84 8.97 -26.35
N PHE A 210 -1.01 8.00 -25.92
CA PHE A 210 -0.92 6.70 -26.57
C PHE A 210 -2.13 5.85 -26.17
N LEU A 211 -3.23 6.03 -26.90
CA LEU A 211 -4.42 5.19 -26.80
C LEU A 211 -4.13 3.84 -27.43
N ASP A 212 -4.66 2.75 -26.87
CA ASP A 212 -4.48 1.43 -27.43
C ASP A 212 -5.16 1.33 -28.81
N ASP A 213 -4.37 1.32 -29.89
CA ASP A 213 -4.85 1.15 -31.27
C ASP A 213 -5.38 -0.26 -31.57
N GLY A 214 -5.46 -1.15 -30.57
CA GLY A 214 -5.77 -2.57 -30.74
C GLY A 214 -4.73 -3.38 -31.52
N ARG A 215 -3.64 -2.76 -32.01
CA ARG A 215 -2.62 -3.38 -32.88
C ARG A 215 -1.39 -3.91 -32.14
N HIS A 216 -1.23 -3.62 -30.85
CA HIS A 216 -0.12 -4.10 -30.04
C HIS A 216 -0.60 -4.91 -28.83
N LYS A 217 -1.29 -6.03 -29.09
CA LYS A 217 -1.23 -7.19 -28.18
C LYS A 217 0.14 -7.85 -28.30
N GLY A 218 1.19 -7.11 -27.95
CA GLY A 218 2.53 -7.67 -27.76
C GLY A 218 2.44 -8.67 -26.61
N ARG A 219 2.78 -9.93 -26.88
CA ARG A 219 2.90 -11.01 -25.91
C ARG A 219 3.67 -10.52 -24.67
N PHE A 220 2.97 -10.22 -23.59
CA PHE A 220 3.54 -10.31 -22.25
C PHE A 220 2.98 -11.58 -21.63
N TYR A 221 3.90 -12.45 -21.24
CA TYR A 221 3.69 -13.87 -20.99
C TYR A 221 2.67 -14.09 -19.87
N ASN A 222 1.61 -14.87 -20.18
CA ASN A 222 0.85 -15.60 -19.18
C ASN A 222 1.81 -16.54 -18.47
N VAL A 223 2.24 -16.18 -17.26
CA VAL A 223 2.81 -17.13 -16.31
C VAL A 223 1.82 -17.22 -15.16
N VAL A 224 0.72 -17.93 -15.36
CA VAL A 224 0.09 -18.87 -14.41
C VAL A 224 -1.01 -19.61 -15.20
N SER A 225 -0.65 -20.69 -15.89
CA SER A 225 -1.60 -21.74 -16.33
C SER A 225 -0.82 -22.83 -17.08
N SER A 226 -0.17 -23.73 -16.34
CA SER A 226 -0.02 -25.15 -16.68
C SER A 226 1.11 -25.75 -15.84
N ALA A 227 0.73 -26.46 -14.80
CA ALA A 227 1.47 -27.62 -14.34
C ALA A 227 0.42 -28.62 -13.85
N GLU A 228 -0.07 -29.40 -14.81
CA GLU A 228 -0.38 -30.81 -14.57
C GLU A 228 0.91 -31.54 -14.15
#